data_AF-G3IK97-F1
#
_entry.id   AF-G3IK97-F1
#
_cell.length_a   1.000
_cell.length_b   1.000
_cell.length_c   1.000
_cell.angle_alpha   90.00
_cell.angle_beta   90.00
_cell.angle_gamma   90.00
#
_symmetry.space_group_name_H-M   'P 1'
#
loop_
_entity.id
_entity.type
_entity.pdbx_description
1 polymer ?
#
loop_
_entity_poly.entity_id
_entity_poly.type
_entity_poly.pdbx_seq_one_letter_code
_entity_poly.pdbx_strand_id
1 'polypeptide(L)'
;MEILPKRCVQIAKRELLFTGPVGLIMYLGGVYFINRQRARTAMTLMADLGDLMVKENIKVWIYPEGTRNDNGDLLPFKKGAFYLAIQAQVPIIPVVYSSFSSFYNVKRKLFTSGTIRVQVLDAVPTRGLTEADVTKLVDTCYQSMRNTFLQISKMPQENSTIKEPGVVPVQ
;
A
#
# COMPACT_ATOMS: atom_id res chain seq x y z
N MET A 1 15.10 -8.00 5.44
CA MET A 1 14.58 -6.61 5.45
C MET A 1 13.10 -6.69 5.77
N GLU A 2 12.64 -6.21 6.93
CA GLU A 2 11.20 -6.14 7.21
C GLU A 2 10.59 -5.08 6.29
N ILE A 3 9.71 -5.50 5.37
CA ILE A 3 9.04 -4.60 4.41
C ILE A 3 8.08 -3.64 5.14
N LEU A 4 7.55 -4.09 6.29
CA LEU A 4 6.69 -3.29 7.15
C LEU A 4 7.52 -2.68 8.29
N PRO A 5 7.57 -1.36 8.40
CA PRO A 5 8.33 -0.73 9.47
C PRO A 5 7.65 -0.93 10.83
N LYS A 6 8.43 -0.89 11.92
CA LYS A 6 7.90 -1.02 13.28
C LYS A 6 6.85 0.06 13.57
N ARG A 7 5.77 -0.35 14.25
CA ARG A 7 4.59 0.48 14.58
C ARG A 7 3.89 1.05 13.34
N CYS A 8 3.66 0.18 12.35
CA CYS A 8 2.90 0.52 11.15
C CYS A 8 1.43 0.11 11.29
N VAL A 9 0.52 1.06 11.09
CA VAL A 9 -0.93 0.84 11.11
C VAL A 9 -1.50 1.00 9.70
N GLN A 10 -2.47 0.17 9.36
CA GLN A 10 -3.17 0.26 8.07
C GLN A 10 -4.45 1.09 8.22
N ILE A 11 -4.85 1.77 7.14
CA ILE A 11 -6.17 2.42 7.07
C ILE A 11 -7.14 1.54 6.27
N ALA A 12 -8.24 1.14 6.90
CA ALA A 12 -9.31 0.36 6.25
C ALA A 12 -10.62 1.15 6.15
N LYS A 13 -11.54 0.68 5.29
CA LYS A 13 -12.90 1.25 5.25
C LYS A 13 -13.68 0.76 6.48
N ARG A 14 -14.54 1.60 7.05
CA ARG A 14 -15.36 1.23 8.22
C ARG A 14 -16.19 -0.03 8.01
N GLU A 15 -16.63 -0.29 6.78
CA GLU A 15 -17.43 -1.47 6.44
C GLU A 15 -16.68 -2.79 6.68
N LEU A 16 -15.34 -2.80 6.61
CA LEU A 16 -14.52 -3.99 6.90
C LEU A 16 -14.58 -4.40 8.38
N LEU A 17 -14.98 -3.51 9.28
CA LEU A 17 -15.18 -3.87 10.68
C LEU A 17 -16.32 -4.89 10.84
N PHE A 18 -17.30 -4.86 9.94
CA PHE A 18 -18.51 -5.68 10.01
C PHE A 18 -18.39 -6.99 9.20
N THR A 19 -17.25 -7.28 8.58
CA THR A 19 -17.03 -8.52 7.80
C THR A 19 -16.63 -9.71 8.69
N GLY A 20 -17.35 -9.92 9.80
CA GLY A 20 -17.18 -11.08 10.69
C GLY A 20 -15.78 -11.20 11.31
N PRO A 21 -15.18 -12.40 11.37
CA PRO A 21 -13.88 -12.63 12.03
C PRO A 21 -12.74 -11.75 11.49
N VAL A 22 -12.75 -11.42 10.20
CA VAL A 22 -11.74 -10.56 9.57
C VAL A 22 -11.79 -9.15 10.15
N GLY A 23 -13.00 -8.61 10.37
CA GLY A 23 -13.19 -7.29 10.98
C GLY A 23 -12.66 -7.24 12.41
N LEU A 24 -12.89 -8.31 13.19
CA LEU A 24 -12.38 -8.43 14.55
C LEU A 24 -10.84 -8.51 14.58
N ILE A 25 -10.23 -9.30 13.69
CA ILE A 25 -8.76 -9.38 13.58
C ILE A 25 -8.17 -8.02 13.21
N MET A 26 -8.76 -7.32 12.25
CA MET A 26 -8.31 -5.97 11.85
C MET A 26 -8.44 -4.97 13.00
N TYR A 27 -9.54 -5.04 13.76
CA TYR A 27 -9.74 -4.19 14.94
C TYR A 27 -8.70 -4.44 16.03
N LEU A 28 -8.47 -5.71 16.38
CA LEU A 28 -7.45 -6.09 17.36
C LEU A 28 -6.03 -5.80 16.87
N GLY A 29 -5.80 -5.84 15.55
CA GLY A 29 -4.54 -5.48 14.90
C GLY A 29 -4.24 -3.98 14.85
N GLY A 30 -5.11 -3.13 15.40
CA GLY A 30 -4.90 -1.68 15.45
C GLY A 30 -5.10 -0.97 14.10
N VAL A 31 -5.87 -1.56 13.19
CA VAL A 31 -6.22 -0.94 11.91
C VAL A 31 -7.13 0.26 12.15
N TYR A 32 -6.79 1.40 11.56
CA TYR A 32 -7.59 2.62 11.68
C TYR A 32 -8.73 2.59 10.66
N PHE A 33 -9.98 2.58 11.13
CA PHE A 33 -11.16 2.50 10.27
C PHE A 33 -11.69 3.90 9.94
N ILE A 34 -11.74 4.23 8.66
CA ILE A 34 -12.23 5.53 8.19
C ILE A 34 -13.55 5.37 7.44
N ASN A 35 -14.54 6.18 7.81
CA ASN A 35 -15.80 6.28 7.07
C ASN A 35 -15.65 7.28 5.92
N ARG A 36 -15.48 6.77 4.70
CA ARG A 36 -15.27 7.61 3.50
C ARG A 36 -16.56 8.20 2.93
N GLN A 37 -17.75 7.81 3.42
CA GLN A 37 -19.02 8.34 2.94
C GLN A 37 -19.28 9.79 3.39
N ARG A 38 -18.60 10.26 4.44
CA ARG A 38 -18.67 11.65 4.91
C ARG A 38 -17.31 12.31 4.77
N ALA A 39 -17.08 12.96 3.64
CA ALA A 39 -15.78 13.58 3.30
C ALA A 39 -15.27 14.53 4.40
N ARG A 40 -16.16 15.34 5.01
CA ARG A 40 -15.82 16.26 6.10
C ARG A 40 -15.31 15.53 7.34
N THR A 41 -15.96 14.43 7.73
CA THR A 41 -15.53 13.59 8.86
C THR A 41 -14.21 12.88 8.55
N ALA A 42 -14.02 12.43 7.31
CA ALA A 42 -12.78 11.78 6.90
C ALA A 42 -11.57 12.72 6.97
N MET A 43 -11.73 14.00 6.64
CA MET A 43 -10.64 14.99 6.76
C MET A 43 -10.27 15.27 8.22
N THR A 44 -11.24 15.46 9.11
CA THR A 44 -10.96 15.66 10.54
C THR A 44 -10.23 14.45 11.14
N LEU A 45 -10.68 13.24 10.82
CA LEU A 45 -10.00 12.01 11.26
C LEU A 45 -8.57 11.89 10.72
N MET A 46 -8.30 12.39 9.51
CA MET A 46 -6.94 12.43 8.98
C MET A 46 -6.08 13.45 9.71
N ALA A 47 -6.62 14.61 10.08
CA ALA A 47 -5.88 15.59 10.89
C ALA A 47 -5.50 15.00 12.26
N ASP A 48 -6.46 14.40 12.97
CA ASP A 48 -6.22 13.73 14.25
C ASP A 48 -5.18 12.59 14.13
N LEU A 49 -5.26 11.84 13.02
CA LEU A 49 -4.29 10.78 12.71
C LEU A 49 -2.89 11.36 12.46
N GLY A 50 -2.78 12.50 11.78
CA GLY A 50 -1.51 13.19 11.54
C GLY A 50 -0.83 13.59 12.84
N ASP A 51 -1.59 14.15 13.78
CA ASP A 51 -1.08 14.49 15.11
C ASP A 51 -0.61 13.24 15.88
N LEU A 52 -1.39 12.16 15.80
CA LEU A 52 -1.03 10.89 16.44
C LEU A 52 0.23 10.26 15.80
N MET A 53 0.39 10.35 14.49
CA MET A 53 1.58 9.85 13.78
C MET A 53 2.86 10.49 14.33
N VAL A 54 2.83 11.81 14.54
CA VAL A 54 3.98 12.55 15.05
C VAL A 54 4.18 12.28 16.54
N LYS A 55 3.12 12.38 17.35
CA LYS A 55 3.19 12.23 18.81
C LYS A 55 3.61 10.83 19.24
N GLU A 56 3.06 9.81 18.61
CA GLU A 56 3.27 8.40 18.97
C GLU A 56 4.30 7.70 18.08
N ASN A 57 4.91 8.39 17.11
CA ASN A 57 5.84 7.81 16.13
C ASN A 57 5.22 6.60 15.39
N ILE A 58 3.95 6.76 15.00
CA ILE A 58 3.18 5.76 14.25
C ILE A 58 3.36 6.00 12.75
N LYS A 59 3.55 4.91 12.00
CA LYS A 59 3.66 4.95 10.54
C LYS A 59 2.37 4.46 9.95
N VAL A 60 1.88 5.12 8.92
CA VAL A 60 0.59 4.79 8.33
C VAL A 60 0.78 4.22 6.94
N TRP A 61 0.19 3.04 6.71
CA TRP A 61 0.19 2.38 5.41
C TRP A 61 -1.12 2.66 4.68
N ILE A 62 -1.02 3.22 3.48
CA ILE A 62 -2.18 3.62 2.68
C ILE A 62 -2.04 3.08 1.26
N TYR A 63 -3.13 2.52 0.75
CA TYR A 63 -3.28 2.19 -0.67
C TYR A 63 -4.00 3.35 -1.37
N PRO A 64 -3.30 4.20 -2.15
CA PRO A 64 -3.87 5.43 -2.68
C PRO A 64 -4.97 5.20 -3.73
N GLU A 65 -4.96 4.06 -4.43
CA GLU A 65 -6.04 3.64 -5.35
C GLU A 65 -7.35 3.34 -4.58
N GLY A 66 -7.22 2.76 -3.38
CA GLY A 66 -8.32 2.45 -2.49
C GLY A 66 -9.18 1.24 -2.92
N THR A 67 -8.83 0.55 -4.00
CA THR A 67 -9.40 -0.71 -4.49
C THR A 67 -8.31 -1.56 -5.14
N ARG A 68 -8.53 -2.88 -5.23
CA ARG A 68 -7.65 -3.77 -6.02
C ARG A 68 -7.92 -3.55 -7.50
N ASN A 69 -6.87 -3.59 -8.33
CA ASN A 69 -6.98 -3.48 -9.78
C ASN A 69 -6.64 -4.81 -10.47
N ASP A 70 -7.37 -5.14 -11.53
CA ASP A 70 -7.13 -6.27 -12.43
C ASP A 70 -6.75 -5.84 -13.86
N ASN A 71 -6.74 -4.53 -14.15
CA ASN A 71 -6.56 -3.97 -15.50
C ASN A 71 -5.10 -3.79 -15.96
N GLY A 72 -4.11 -4.34 -15.25
CA GLY A 72 -2.71 -4.37 -15.71
C GLY A 72 -1.95 -3.02 -15.67
N ASP A 73 -2.51 -1.99 -15.03
CA ASP A 73 -1.89 -0.68 -14.79
C ASP A 73 -2.26 -0.18 -13.37
N LEU A 74 -1.84 1.03 -12.96
CA LEU A 74 -2.27 1.64 -11.70
C LEU A 74 -3.54 2.48 -11.88
N LEU A 75 -4.49 2.37 -10.94
CA LEU A 75 -5.67 3.25 -10.92
C LEU A 75 -5.30 4.67 -10.45
N PRO A 76 -6.14 5.68 -10.76
CA PRO A 76 -5.94 7.03 -10.26
C PRO A 76 -5.86 7.09 -8.73
N PHE A 77 -4.91 7.86 -8.21
CA PHE A 77 -4.69 8.01 -6.77
C PHE A 77 -5.68 8.98 -6.14
N LYS A 78 -6.15 8.64 -4.94
CA LYS A 78 -6.97 9.52 -4.11
C LYS A 78 -6.07 10.48 -3.33
N LYS A 79 -6.50 11.75 -3.26
CA LYS A 79 -5.71 12.83 -2.65
C LYS A 79 -5.59 12.76 -1.11
N GLY A 80 -6.49 12.05 -0.43
CA GLY A 80 -6.57 12.06 1.05
C GLY A 80 -5.27 11.65 1.77
N ALA A 81 -4.54 10.69 1.22
CA ALA A 81 -3.24 10.26 1.77
C ALA A 81 -2.17 11.37 1.70
N PHE A 82 -2.22 12.17 0.64
CA PHE A 82 -1.25 13.24 0.38
C PHE A 82 -1.56 14.48 1.22
N TYR A 83 -2.85 14.78 1.42
CA TYR A 83 -3.27 15.79 2.40
C TYR A 83 -2.76 15.44 3.80
N LEU A 84 -2.94 14.20 4.25
CA LEU A 84 -2.43 13.73 5.55
C LEU A 84 -0.91 13.93 5.65
N ALA A 85 -0.16 13.50 4.64
CA ALA A 85 1.30 13.60 4.66
C ALA A 85 1.80 15.06 4.69
N ILE A 86 1.13 15.97 3.99
CA ILE A 86 1.43 17.40 4.02
C ILE A 86 1.02 18.02 5.36
N GLN A 87 -0.17 17.73 5.88
CA GLN A 87 -0.62 18.28 7.17
C GLN A 87 0.30 17.83 8.32
N ALA A 88 0.69 16.56 8.35
CA ALA A 88 1.63 16.03 9.33
C ALA A 88 3.09 16.40 9.04
N GLN A 89 3.39 17.00 7.88
CA GLN A 89 4.75 17.32 7.41
C GLN A 89 5.72 16.11 7.46
N VAL A 90 5.20 14.91 7.13
CA VAL A 90 5.94 13.64 7.14
C VAL A 90 6.20 13.13 5.71
N PRO A 91 7.38 12.55 5.44
CA PRO A 91 7.72 12.07 4.11
C PRO A 91 6.86 10.87 3.71
N ILE A 92 6.61 10.74 2.40
CA ILE A 92 5.89 9.60 1.81
C ILE A 92 6.93 8.61 1.28
N ILE A 93 6.81 7.33 1.62
CA ILE A 93 7.66 6.27 1.06
C ILE A 93 6.83 5.45 0.07
N PRO A 94 7.07 5.59 -1.25
CA PRO A 94 6.31 4.83 -2.24
C PRO A 94 6.78 3.36 -2.25
N VAL A 95 5.82 2.44 -2.15
CA VAL A 95 6.09 0.99 -2.26
C VAL A 95 5.29 0.43 -3.43
N VAL A 96 5.98 -0.20 -4.37
CA VAL A 96 5.42 -0.68 -5.62
C VAL A 96 5.48 -2.20 -5.67
N TYR A 97 4.34 -2.81 -5.97
CA TYR A 97 4.18 -4.26 -6.13
C TYR A 97 4.06 -4.59 -7.62
N SER A 98 4.72 -5.65 -8.08
CA SER A 98 4.52 -6.14 -9.45
C SER A 98 3.11 -6.66 -9.68
N SER A 99 2.72 -6.77 -10.94
CA SER A 99 1.41 -7.32 -11.32
C SER A 99 1.14 -8.69 -10.71
N PHE A 100 -0.10 -8.87 -10.24
CA PHE A 100 -0.64 -10.12 -9.70
C PHE A 100 -1.27 -11.01 -10.78
N SER A 101 -1.31 -10.56 -12.04
CA SER A 101 -2.05 -11.21 -13.12
C SER A 101 -1.62 -12.65 -13.42
N SER A 102 -0.41 -13.05 -13.02
CA SER A 102 0.11 -14.41 -13.22
C SER A 102 -0.57 -15.46 -12.35
N PHE A 103 -1.05 -15.11 -11.16
CA PHE A 103 -1.58 -16.09 -10.20
C PHE A 103 -2.91 -15.68 -9.54
N TYR A 104 -3.33 -14.42 -9.69
CA TYR A 104 -4.61 -13.93 -9.19
C TYR A 104 -5.49 -13.40 -10.31
N ASN A 105 -6.64 -14.03 -10.51
CA ASN A 105 -7.65 -13.58 -11.46
C ASN A 105 -9.06 -13.79 -10.88
N VAL A 106 -9.72 -12.69 -10.53
CA VAL A 106 -11.06 -12.72 -9.93
C VAL A 106 -12.10 -13.29 -10.89
N LYS A 107 -12.07 -12.89 -12.17
CA LYS A 107 -13.03 -13.33 -13.19
C LYS A 107 -12.95 -14.83 -13.43
N ARG A 108 -11.73 -15.38 -13.40
CA ARG A 108 -11.46 -16.82 -13.58
C ARG A 108 -11.46 -17.61 -12.27
N LYS A 109 -11.71 -16.97 -11.12
CA LYS A 109 -11.58 -17.55 -9.77
C LYS A 109 -10.25 -18.27 -9.55
N LEU A 110 -9.18 -17.76 -10.17
CA LEU A 110 -7.85 -18.34 -10.07
C LEU A 110 -7.10 -17.67 -8.93
N PHE A 111 -6.63 -18.48 -7.99
CA PHE A 111 -5.71 -18.06 -6.94
C PHE A 111 -4.70 -19.17 -6.70
N THR A 112 -3.55 -19.05 -7.36
CA THR A 112 -2.46 -20.04 -7.30
C THR A 112 -1.24 -19.44 -6.63
N SER A 113 -0.20 -20.26 -6.45
CA SER A 113 1.11 -19.75 -6.02
C SER A 113 1.72 -18.87 -7.11
N GLY A 114 2.45 -17.85 -6.69
CA GLY A 114 3.20 -16.97 -7.58
C GLY A 114 4.10 -16.03 -6.80
N THR A 115 5.05 -15.41 -7.50
CA THR A 115 6.02 -14.51 -6.89
C THR A 115 5.69 -13.06 -7.23
N ILE A 116 5.67 -12.22 -6.20
CA ILE A 116 5.51 -10.76 -6.34
C ILE A 116 6.85 -10.10 -6.07
N ARG A 117 7.24 -9.17 -6.93
CA ARG A 117 8.37 -8.29 -6.68
C ARG A 117 7.89 -7.03 -6.00
N VAL A 118 8.60 -6.61 -4.97
CA VAL A 118 8.30 -5.40 -4.21
C VAL A 118 9.50 -4.48 -4.33
N GLN A 119 9.27 -3.25 -4.75
CA GLN A 119 10.29 -2.21 -4.83
C GLN A 119 9.88 -1.03 -3.97
N VAL A 120 10.76 -0.64 -3.05
CA VAL A 120 10.62 0.56 -2.23
C VAL A 120 11.38 1.67 -2.92
N LEU A 121 10.71 2.80 -3.16
CA LEU A 121 11.30 3.98 -3.79
C LEU A 121 11.78 4.98 -2.73
N ASP A 122 12.56 5.96 -3.18
CA ASP A 122 13.06 7.02 -2.32
C ASP A 122 11.92 7.81 -1.68
N ALA A 123 12.18 8.27 -0.46
CA ALA A 123 11.22 9.05 0.30
C ALA A 123 10.95 10.40 -0.40
N VAL A 124 9.68 10.70 -0.62
CA VAL A 124 9.23 11.98 -1.16
C VAL A 124 8.99 12.94 0.01
N PRO A 125 9.81 14.00 0.14
CA PRO A 125 9.67 14.95 1.24
C PRO A 125 8.41 15.80 1.07
N THR A 126 7.70 16.05 2.17
CA THR A 126 6.52 16.93 2.22
C THR A 126 6.76 18.21 3.00
N ARG A 127 7.95 18.35 3.59
CA ARG A 127 8.31 19.50 4.43
C ARG A 127 8.27 20.79 3.60
N GLY A 128 7.50 21.77 4.07
CA GLY A 128 7.31 23.05 3.40
C GLY A 128 6.31 23.04 2.25
N LEU A 129 5.71 21.89 1.92
CA LEU A 129 4.59 21.82 0.98
C LEU A 129 3.30 22.29 1.65
N THR A 130 2.39 22.83 0.83
CA THR A 130 1.08 23.31 1.24
C THR A 130 -0.03 22.52 0.53
N GLU A 131 -1.29 22.78 0.89
CA GLU A 131 -2.44 22.13 0.24
C GLU A 131 -2.52 22.41 -1.27
N ALA A 132 -1.96 23.54 -1.73
CA ALA A 132 -1.88 23.87 -3.15
C ALA A 132 -0.98 22.89 -3.93
N ASP A 133 0.01 22.30 -3.26
CA ASP A 133 0.98 21.39 -3.87
C ASP A 133 0.47 19.95 -3.98
N VAL A 134 -0.67 19.62 -3.35
CA VAL A 134 -1.20 18.25 -3.28
C VAL A 134 -1.35 17.62 -4.65
N THR A 135 -1.92 18.34 -5.62
CA THR A 135 -2.14 17.78 -6.96
C THR A 135 -0.82 17.42 -7.64
N LYS A 136 0.18 18.30 -7.55
CA LYS A 136 1.52 18.06 -8.10
C LYS A 136 2.21 16.89 -7.39
N LEU A 137 2.07 16.79 -6.07
CA LEU A 137 2.63 15.69 -5.28
C LEU A 137 2.01 14.35 -5.66
N VAL A 138 0.69 14.30 -5.81
CA VAL A 138 -0.05 13.11 -6.26
C VAL A 138 0.46 12.66 -7.63
N ASP A 139 0.55 13.58 -8.60
CA ASP A 139 0.97 13.26 -9.96
C ASP A 139 2.43 12.77 -10.00
N THR A 140 3.32 13.42 -9.25
CA THR A 140 4.74 13.02 -9.15
C THR A 140 4.87 11.60 -8.58
N CYS A 141 4.18 11.31 -7.48
CA CYS A 141 4.16 9.98 -6.88
C CYS A 141 3.53 8.95 -7.81
N TYR A 142 2.42 9.29 -8.47
CA TYR A 142 1.75 8.40 -9.42
C TYR A 142 2.67 8.02 -10.58
N GLN A 143 3.33 8.99 -11.22
CA GLN A 143 4.23 8.71 -12.34
C GLN A 143 5.43 7.87 -11.91
N SER A 144 6.05 8.21 -10.77
CA SER A 144 7.18 7.44 -10.23
C SER A 144 6.80 5.98 -9.94
N MET A 145 5.66 5.77 -9.28
CA MET A 145 5.15 4.43 -8.96
C MET A 145 4.72 3.67 -10.21
N ARG A 146 4.06 4.32 -11.18
CA ARG A 146 3.61 3.68 -12.42
C ARG A 146 4.78 3.25 -13.30
N ASN A 147 5.80 4.09 -13.45
CA ASN A 147 7.00 3.74 -14.20
C ASN A 147 7.70 2.51 -13.60
N THR A 148 7.85 2.52 -12.28
CA THR A 148 8.41 1.38 -11.54
C THR A 148 7.54 0.13 -11.71
N PHE A 149 6.22 0.27 -11.59
CA PHE A 149 5.26 -0.83 -11.75
C PHE A 149 5.40 -1.50 -13.11
N LEU A 150 5.45 -0.72 -14.19
CA LEU A 150 5.61 -1.23 -15.55
C LEU A 150 6.97 -1.91 -15.74
N GLN A 151 8.03 -1.38 -15.12
CA GLN A 151 9.36 -1.98 -15.16
C GLN A 151 9.38 -3.35 -14.47
N ILE A 152 8.96 -3.41 -13.20
CA ILE A 152 9.04 -4.65 -12.40
C ILE A 152 8.04 -5.72 -12.85
N SER A 153 6.94 -5.32 -13.50
CA SER A 153 5.92 -6.24 -14.02
C SER A 153 6.27 -6.84 -15.39
N LYS A 154 7.13 -6.17 -16.17
CA LYS A 154 7.61 -6.67 -17.48
C LYS A 154 8.81 -7.60 -17.36
N MET A 155 9.55 -7.53 -16.25
CA MET A 155 10.70 -8.40 -16.07
C MET A 155 10.23 -9.87 -15.99
N PRO A 156 10.88 -10.80 -16.72
CA PRO A 156 10.58 -12.22 -16.61
C PRO A 156 10.65 -12.65 -15.16
N GLN A 157 9.65 -13.41 -14.71
CA GLN A 157 9.72 -14.14 -13.46
C GLN A 157 10.94 -15.05 -13.57
N GLU A 158 11.94 -14.83 -12.71
CA GLU A 158 12.97 -15.84 -12.49
C GLU A 158 12.24 -17.01 -11.84
N ASN A 159 11.74 -17.92 -12.67
CA ASN A 159 11.34 -19.23 -12.21
C ASN A 159 12.61 -19.84 -11.65
N SER A 160 12.75 -19.79 -10.33
CA SER A 160 13.70 -20.60 -9.59
C SER A 160 13.45 -22.04 -10.02
N THR A 161 14.30 -22.55 -10.90
CA THR A 161 14.65 -23.96 -10.99
C THR A 161 14.80 -24.45 -9.56
N ILE A 162 13.83 -25.23 -9.10
CA ILE A 162 13.97 -26.04 -7.91
C ILE A 162 15.18 -26.94 -8.19
N LYS A 163 16.34 -26.61 -7.60
CA LYS A 163 17.39 -27.61 -7.44
C LYS A 163 16.80 -28.64 -6.49
N GLU A 164 16.48 -29.81 -7.01
CA GLU A 164 16.19 -30.98 -6.19
C GLU A 164 17.29 -31.11 -5.14
N PRO A 165 16.97 -31.24 -3.84
CA PRO A 165 17.97 -31.61 -2.86
C PRO A 165 18.44 -33.02 -3.19
N GLY A 166 19.72 -33.13 -3.56
CA GLY A 166 20.36 -34.40 -3.89
C GLY A 166 20.14 -35.42 -2.78
N VAL A 167 19.63 -36.57 -3.19
CA VAL A 167 19.56 -37.78 -2.37
C VAL A 167 20.99 -38.16 -1.99
N VAL A 168 21.34 -38.05 -0.70
CA VAL A 168 22.56 -38.64 -0.17
C VAL A 168 22.27 -40.12 0.09
N PRO A 169 23.04 -41.06 -0.48
CA PRO A 169 22.85 -42.47 -0.18
C PRO A 169 23.30 -42.74 1.25
N VAL A 170 22.43 -43.40 2.00
CA VAL A 170 22.72 -43.98 3.32
C VAL A 170 23.82 -45.04 3.14
N GLN A 171 24.92 -44.86 3.86
CA GLN A 171 25.87 -45.93 4.18
C GLN A 171 25.67 -46.34 5.63
#